data_AF-A0AAD4IZM0-F1
#
_entry.id   AF-A0AAD4IZM0-F1
#
_cell.length_a   1.000
_cell.length_b   1.000
_cell.length_c   1.000
_cell.angle_alpha   90.00
_cell.angle_beta   90.00
_cell.angle_gamma   90.00
#
_symmetry.space_group_name_H-M   'P 1'
#
loop_
_entity.id
_entity.type
_entity.pdbx_description
1 polymer ?
#
loop_
_entity_poly.entity_id
_entity_poly.type
_entity_poly.pdbx_seq_one_letter_code
_entity_poly.pdbx_strand_id
1 'polypeptide(L)'
;MSIADQEDEDLKMALRLSMQQHESPEPKRSKSKEDSGIEESPEAKNRRTQRELMAAAAEKRMATVRSVEIVEDVDIATPDDEVSGKDLSLDEAEEAKIGNSAMELPVVEAEQLFLMIFGEGVSKDVLAQWCNQGIRFSSDPETSMGLVQHEGGPCGVLAAIQGFVLKYLLFSPEETNNVVPNNFSNLAIRRASDNVPVAADIFSSLSEEKKSRALVRSMSEILFLCGSNKAAVIASLNLLDDEIVGAVKGSEDEVIAKSLGGLSVESGSHLQKVLRINTCTSQSRAIQILETLLPVFRSRLGALLFLISALLSRGLHTVQEDRDDPSQPLVTAPFGHASQEIVNLLLSGSAVANVFDGKMDLGGGMFVKGISTTVEVGFLTLLESLNYCKVGQYLKCPNWPIWVVGSESHYTVLFALDTKVQEENELENRESQIRRAFDAHDQSGGGGFISVEAFHQIIKEVRINLPREKVEQLCSTDFIVWNEFWQVLLDLDKSLGGLKDPTGLMGKEVFHLYHFNGIAKSIVNGSQASSSGHEIPIQRPRLTKLKVTVPPRWTPEEFTVNLPPMASSSGTNESSNSTQVSIPQPAQHAPLVDCIRTRWPRAVCNWDGDAPSIV
;
A
#
# COMPACT_ATOMS: atom_id res chain seq x y z
N MET A 1 49.61 -36.76 28.06
CA MET A 1 48.20 -36.80 27.67
C MET A 1 48.09 -37.67 26.45
N SER A 2 47.16 -38.63 26.47
CA SER A 2 46.91 -39.48 25.30
C SER A 2 46.18 -38.66 24.22
N ILE A 3 46.23 -39.13 22.97
CA ILE A 3 45.55 -38.47 21.83
C ILE A 3 44.04 -38.32 22.09
N ALA A 4 43.43 -39.25 22.83
CA ALA A 4 42.03 -39.16 23.24
C ALA A 4 41.75 -38.05 24.28
N ASP A 5 42.74 -37.72 25.14
CA ASP A 5 42.61 -36.62 26.10
C ASP A 5 42.77 -35.25 25.43
N GLN A 6 43.44 -35.20 24.28
CA GLN A 6 43.61 -33.99 23.48
C GLN A 6 42.35 -33.72 22.64
N GLU A 7 41.72 -34.76 22.08
CA GLU A 7 40.47 -34.63 21.33
C GLU A 7 39.28 -34.25 22.22
N ASP A 8 39.24 -34.72 23.48
CA ASP A 8 38.17 -34.35 24.44
C ASP A 8 38.33 -32.91 24.96
N GLU A 9 39.56 -32.41 25.09
CA GLU A 9 39.86 -31.01 25.39
C GLU A 9 39.57 -30.08 24.20
N ASP A 10 39.89 -30.51 22.98
CA ASP A 10 39.57 -29.76 21.75
C ASP A 10 38.04 -29.71 21.50
N LEU A 11 37.32 -30.79 21.82
CA LEU A 11 35.86 -30.84 21.76
C LEU A 11 35.20 -29.94 22.83
N LYS A 12 35.74 -29.91 24.05
CA LYS A 12 35.32 -28.99 25.12
C LYS A 12 35.66 -27.53 24.80
N MET A 13 36.77 -27.28 24.12
CA MET A 13 37.15 -25.95 23.64
C MET A 13 36.23 -25.49 22.51
N ALA A 14 35.86 -26.38 21.57
CA ALA A 14 34.90 -26.10 20.50
C ALA A 14 33.47 -25.84 21.04
N LEU A 15 33.02 -26.59 22.06
CA LEU A 15 31.75 -26.35 22.75
C LEU A 15 31.74 -25.02 23.53
N ARG A 16 32.86 -24.63 24.15
CA ARG A 16 33.00 -23.30 24.78
C ARG A 16 32.97 -22.14 23.78
N LEU A 17 33.56 -22.33 22.60
CA LEU A 17 33.55 -21.34 21.52
C LEU A 17 32.17 -21.22 20.85
N SER A 18 31.37 -22.30 20.87
CA SER A 18 29.99 -22.31 20.36
C SER A 18 28.97 -21.68 21.32
N MET A 19 29.18 -21.78 22.64
CA MET A 19 28.27 -21.24 23.67
C MET A 19 28.56 -19.79 24.10
N GLN A 20 29.64 -19.17 23.63
CA GLN A 20 29.80 -17.73 23.75
C GLN A 20 28.89 -17.06 22.73
N GLN A 21 27.86 -16.38 23.22
CA GLN A 21 26.95 -15.55 22.45
C GLN A 21 27.77 -14.56 21.60
N HIS A 22 28.00 -14.91 20.34
CA HIS A 22 28.28 -13.94 19.31
C HIS A 22 27.01 -13.10 19.16
N GLU A 23 27.03 -11.88 19.69
CA GLU A 23 26.19 -10.80 19.21
C GLU A 23 26.25 -10.83 17.67
N SER A 24 25.11 -11.10 17.05
CA SER A 24 24.91 -10.95 15.61
C SER A 24 25.45 -9.58 15.19
N PRO A 25 26.19 -9.46 14.07
CA PRO A 25 26.67 -8.16 13.62
C PRO A 25 25.45 -7.27 13.38
N GLU A 26 25.34 -6.19 14.17
CA GLU A 26 24.34 -5.16 13.93
C GLU A 26 24.38 -4.76 12.44
N PRO A 27 23.22 -4.67 11.75
CA PRO A 27 23.21 -4.04 10.44
C PRO A 27 23.77 -2.63 10.65
N LYS A 28 24.81 -2.26 9.88
CA LYS A 28 25.52 -0.99 9.99
C LYS A 28 24.53 0.19 10.04
N ARG A 29 24.11 0.55 11.25
CA ARG A 29 23.37 1.76 11.54
C ARG A 29 24.40 2.88 11.35
N SER A 30 24.19 3.71 10.33
CA SER A 30 24.95 4.94 10.21
C SER A 30 24.86 5.68 11.55
N LYS A 31 26.00 5.84 12.23
CA LYS A 31 26.09 6.66 13.45
C LYS A 31 25.43 8.01 13.15
N SER A 32 24.34 8.32 13.84
CA SER A 32 23.84 9.67 13.92
C SER A 32 24.90 10.54 14.58
N LYS A 33 25.15 11.72 14.02
CA LYS A 33 25.85 12.81 14.71
C LYS A 33 25.02 13.20 15.94
N GLU A 34 25.20 12.49 17.05
CA GLU A 34 24.86 12.98 18.38
C GLU A 34 26.05 13.78 18.91
N ASP A 35 26.21 14.99 18.40
CA ASP A 35 26.79 16.09 19.18
C ASP A 35 26.34 17.44 18.59
N SER A 36 25.05 17.72 18.77
CA SER A 36 24.53 19.08 18.74
C SER A 36 23.33 19.10 19.68
N GLY A 37 23.49 19.68 20.87
CA GLY A 37 22.47 19.78 21.93
C GLY A 37 21.25 20.61 21.52
N ILE A 38 20.50 20.13 20.53
CA ILE A 38 19.19 20.63 20.15
C ILE A 38 18.17 19.70 20.81
N GLU A 39 17.37 20.22 21.73
CA GLU A 39 16.24 19.49 22.31
C GLU A 39 15.32 18.98 21.20
N GLU A 40 15.19 17.66 21.11
CA GLU A 40 14.31 17.00 20.15
C GLU A 40 12.82 17.32 20.48
N SER A 41 12.08 17.80 19.49
CA SER A 41 10.66 18.18 19.62
C SER A 41 9.79 16.99 20.09
N PRO A 42 8.74 17.21 20.92
CA PRO A 42 7.81 16.16 21.34
C PRO A 42 7.24 15.32 20.19
N GLU A 43 7.02 15.93 19.03
CA GLU A 43 6.52 15.23 17.84
C GLU A 43 7.57 14.28 17.25
N ALA A 44 8.86 14.66 17.27
CA ALA A 44 9.94 13.81 16.78
C ALA A 44 10.17 12.61 17.70
N LYS A 45 10.08 12.82 19.02
CA LYS A 45 10.11 11.75 20.02
C LYS A 45 8.94 10.78 19.83
N ASN A 46 7.71 11.28 19.67
CA ASN A 46 6.54 10.44 19.44
C ASN A 46 6.68 9.58 18.16
N ARG A 47 7.17 10.17 17.06
CA ARG A 47 7.45 9.43 15.82
C ARG A 47 8.50 8.34 16.02
N ARG A 48 9.58 8.63 16.77
CA ARG A 48 10.61 7.63 17.09
C ARG A 48 10.02 6.48 17.92
N THR A 49 9.27 6.77 18.97
CA THR A 49 8.62 5.74 19.79
C THR A 49 7.63 4.91 18.96
N GLN A 50 6.92 5.53 18.02
CA GLN A 50 6.01 4.84 17.10
C GLN A 50 6.74 3.90 16.14
N ARG A 51 7.87 4.33 15.55
CA ARG A 51 8.76 3.45 14.78
C ARG A 51 9.21 2.26 15.60
N GLU A 52 9.67 2.52 16.82
CA GLU A 52 10.13 1.50 17.75
C GLU A 52 9.00 0.53 18.14
N LEU A 53 7.76 1.00 18.31
CA LEU A 53 6.60 0.14 18.60
C LEU A 53 6.19 -0.73 17.39
N MET A 54 6.18 -0.17 16.17
CA MET A 54 5.89 -0.95 14.96
C MET A 54 6.99 -1.97 14.67
N ALA A 55 8.25 -1.58 14.82
CA ALA A 55 9.40 -2.47 14.72
C ALA A 55 9.34 -3.54 15.81
N ALA A 56 9.09 -3.17 17.07
CA ALA A 56 8.95 -4.11 18.17
C ALA A 56 7.73 -5.03 18.00
N ALA A 57 6.63 -4.57 17.40
CA ALA A 57 5.50 -5.45 17.07
C ALA A 57 5.88 -6.45 15.97
N ALA A 58 6.64 -6.01 14.95
CA ALA A 58 7.18 -6.90 13.92
C ALA A 58 8.21 -7.90 14.51
N GLU A 59 9.12 -7.43 15.35
CA GLU A 59 10.12 -8.24 16.03
C GLU A 59 9.48 -9.18 17.06
N LYS A 60 8.45 -8.75 17.81
CA LYS A 60 7.71 -9.60 18.74
C LYS A 60 6.97 -10.70 17.99
N ARG A 61 6.39 -10.42 16.81
CA ARG A 61 5.87 -11.47 15.93
C ARG A 61 6.96 -12.46 15.52
N MET A 62 8.21 -12.01 15.35
CA MET A 62 9.36 -12.87 15.08
C MET A 62 9.98 -13.53 16.33
N ALA A 63 9.82 -12.97 17.54
CA ALA A 63 10.50 -13.39 18.76
C ALA A 63 9.63 -14.24 19.70
N THR A 64 8.30 -14.06 19.69
CA THR A 64 7.36 -14.97 20.37
C THR A 64 7.47 -16.40 19.79
N VAL A 65 8.04 -16.51 18.59
CA VAL A 65 8.43 -17.75 17.90
C VAL A 65 9.69 -18.39 18.51
N ARG A 66 10.68 -17.61 18.98
CA ARG A 66 11.91 -18.15 19.62
C ARG A 66 11.68 -18.71 21.01
N SER A 67 10.68 -18.22 21.74
CA SER A 67 10.36 -18.70 23.09
C SER A 67 9.64 -20.05 23.13
N VAL A 68 9.17 -20.57 21.98
CA VAL A 68 8.47 -21.87 21.88
C VAL A 68 9.42 -23.01 21.49
N GLU A 69 10.68 -22.73 21.11
CA GLU A 69 11.71 -23.72 20.78
C GLU A 69 12.25 -24.53 22.00
N ILE A 70 11.69 -24.35 23.20
CA ILE A 70 12.11 -25.10 24.40
C ILE A 70 10.88 -25.72 25.10
N VAL A 71 10.22 -26.69 24.46
CA VAL A 71 9.48 -27.74 25.18
C VAL A 71 9.59 -29.04 24.37
N GLU A 72 10.34 -30.02 24.88
CA GLU A 72 10.45 -31.37 24.32
C GLU A 72 9.21 -32.23 24.63
N ASP A 73 8.88 -33.05 23.61
CA ASP A 73 8.08 -34.28 23.52
C ASP A 73 7.22 -34.77 24.71
N VAL A 74 5.93 -34.99 24.41
CA VAL A 74 5.14 -36.08 25.00
C VAL A 74 4.27 -36.75 23.92
N ASP A 75 4.59 -38.01 23.63
CA ASP A 75 3.80 -38.98 22.85
C ASP A 75 2.37 -39.16 23.40
N ILE A 76 1.32 -39.00 22.56
CA ILE A 76 0.04 -39.69 22.75
C ILE A 76 -0.56 -40.16 21.40
N ALA A 77 -0.98 -41.43 21.45
CA ALA A 77 -1.48 -42.30 20.41
C ALA A 77 -2.71 -41.86 19.60
N THR A 78 -2.76 -42.38 18.36
CA THR A 78 -3.94 -42.53 17.51
C THR A 78 -5.04 -43.36 18.17
N PRO A 79 -6.30 -43.09 17.82
CA PRO A 79 -7.16 -44.18 17.39
C PRO A 79 -7.93 -43.87 16.09
N ASP A 80 -7.97 -44.90 15.25
CA ASP A 80 -8.96 -45.11 14.20
C ASP A 80 -10.38 -45.09 14.77
N ASP A 81 -11.32 -44.52 14.01
CA ASP A 81 -12.67 -45.09 13.91
C ASP A 81 -13.30 -44.65 12.57
N GLU A 82 -13.49 -45.64 11.69
CA GLU A 82 -14.47 -45.59 10.62
C GLU A 82 -15.90 -45.55 11.23
N VAL A 83 -16.85 -44.92 10.54
CA VAL A 83 -18.10 -45.56 10.06
C VAL A 83 -19.16 -44.53 9.63
N SER A 84 -19.68 -44.79 8.43
CA SER A 84 -21.04 -44.54 7.94
C SER A 84 -21.42 -43.12 7.51
N GLY A 85 -21.34 -42.92 6.19
CA GLY A 85 -22.11 -41.91 5.48
C GLY A 85 -23.63 -42.09 5.59
N LYS A 86 -24.33 -40.97 5.55
CA LYS A 86 -25.75 -40.90 5.22
C LYS A 86 -26.00 -39.60 4.47
N ASP A 87 -26.28 -39.76 3.18
CA ASP A 87 -26.87 -38.74 2.31
C ASP A 87 -28.12 -38.13 2.95
N LEU A 88 -28.18 -36.80 2.98
CA LEU A 88 -29.42 -36.05 3.07
C LEU A 88 -29.34 -34.89 2.07
N SER A 89 -29.96 -35.13 0.92
CA SER A 89 -30.34 -34.14 -0.08
C SER A 89 -31.33 -33.14 0.53
N LEU A 90 -31.02 -31.85 0.43
CA LEU A 90 -31.97 -30.76 0.66
C LEU A 90 -32.14 -30.00 -0.66
N ASP A 91 -33.23 -30.33 -1.35
CA ASP A 91 -33.76 -29.56 -2.47
C ASP A 91 -34.66 -28.43 -1.97
N GLU A 92 -34.61 -27.34 -2.74
CA GLU A 92 -35.62 -26.28 -2.89
C GLU A 92 -35.83 -25.30 -1.71
N ALA A 93 -35.10 -24.17 -1.76
CA ALA A 93 -35.50 -22.94 -1.08
C ALA A 93 -36.38 -22.08 -2.02
N GLU A 94 -37.66 -21.98 -1.68
CA GLU A 94 -38.63 -21.07 -2.27
C GLU A 94 -38.20 -19.59 -2.14
N GLU A 95 -38.36 -18.84 -3.22
CA GLU A 95 -38.30 -17.38 -3.25
C GLU A 95 -39.38 -16.76 -2.34
N ALA A 96 -38.99 -16.40 -1.13
CA ALA A 96 -39.81 -15.58 -0.24
C ALA A 96 -39.54 -14.08 -0.45
N LYS A 97 -40.62 -13.35 -0.75
CA LYS A 97 -40.71 -11.89 -0.89
C LYS A 97 -39.84 -11.12 0.13
N ILE A 98 -38.86 -10.38 -0.39
CA ILE A 98 -37.89 -9.60 0.37
C ILE A 98 -38.52 -8.27 0.81
N GLY A 99 -38.96 -8.20 2.07
CA GLY A 99 -39.19 -6.95 2.79
C GLY A 99 -37.90 -6.47 3.45
N ASN A 100 -37.70 -5.14 3.52
CA ASN A 100 -36.61 -4.52 4.29
C ASN A 100 -36.68 -4.97 5.76
N SER A 101 -35.87 -5.95 6.16
CA SER A 101 -35.67 -6.29 7.57
C SER A 101 -34.25 -5.89 7.96
N ALA A 102 -34.07 -4.60 8.19
CA ALA A 102 -32.86 -4.09 8.80
C ALA A 102 -32.88 -4.50 10.28
N MET A 103 -31.91 -5.29 10.71
CA MET A 103 -31.88 -5.97 12.01
C MET A 103 -30.96 -5.27 13.00
N GLU A 104 -31.23 -5.46 14.29
CA GLU A 104 -30.32 -5.07 15.37
C GLU A 104 -29.19 -6.11 15.50
N LEU A 105 -27.98 -5.64 15.83
CA LEU A 105 -26.85 -6.52 16.11
C LEU A 105 -27.06 -7.19 17.49
N PRO A 106 -26.84 -8.51 17.64
CA PRO A 106 -26.89 -9.15 18.95
C PRO A 106 -25.90 -8.51 19.94
N VAL A 107 -26.29 -8.40 21.22
CA VAL A 107 -25.45 -7.76 22.27
C VAL A 107 -24.03 -8.33 22.31
N VAL A 108 -23.93 -9.66 22.25
CA VAL A 108 -22.64 -10.39 22.33
C VAL A 108 -21.76 -10.05 21.13
N GLU A 109 -22.32 -9.99 19.92
CA GLU A 109 -21.57 -9.61 18.72
C GLU A 109 -21.16 -8.14 18.76
N ALA A 110 -22.00 -7.25 19.31
CA ALA A 110 -21.68 -5.84 19.47
C ALA A 110 -20.53 -5.61 20.46
N GLU A 111 -20.50 -6.36 21.56
CA GLU A 111 -19.39 -6.36 22.53
C GLU A 111 -18.11 -6.91 21.90
N GLN A 112 -18.20 -8.05 21.21
CA GLN A 112 -17.06 -8.63 20.49
C GLN A 112 -16.50 -7.67 19.44
N LEU A 113 -17.36 -7.04 18.65
CA LEU A 113 -16.99 -6.06 17.63
C LEU A 113 -16.29 -4.85 18.26
N PHE A 114 -16.83 -4.30 19.35
CA PHE A 114 -16.22 -3.18 20.04
C PHE A 114 -14.82 -3.53 20.58
N LEU A 115 -14.69 -4.68 21.24
CA LEU A 115 -13.41 -5.15 21.76
C LEU A 115 -12.40 -5.48 20.65
N MET A 116 -12.86 -6.01 19.52
CA MET A 116 -12.00 -6.25 18.36
C MET A 116 -11.46 -4.96 17.77
N ILE A 117 -12.29 -3.91 17.67
CA ILE A 117 -11.86 -2.62 17.13
C ILE A 117 -10.95 -1.91 18.13
N PHE A 118 -11.38 -1.74 19.38
CA PHE A 118 -10.76 -0.80 20.33
C PHE A 118 -10.04 -1.47 21.51
N GLY A 119 -10.32 -2.73 21.81
CA GLY A 119 -9.80 -3.42 23.00
C GLY A 119 -10.43 -2.92 24.31
N GLU A 120 -9.92 -3.42 25.44
CA GLU A 120 -10.45 -3.14 26.79
C GLU A 120 -10.01 -1.78 27.37
N GLY A 121 -8.99 -1.15 26.78
CA GLY A 121 -8.28 0.00 27.36
C GLY A 121 -8.17 1.24 26.46
N VAL A 122 -9.05 1.39 25.47
CA VAL A 122 -9.01 2.55 24.55
C VAL A 122 -9.20 3.87 25.30
N SER A 123 -8.42 4.89 24.94
CA SER A 123 -8.58 6.22 25.52
C SER A 123 -9.78 6.96 24.92
N LYS A 124 -10.35 7.91 25.68
CA LYS A 124 -11.44 8.77 25.19
C LYS A 124 -11.05 9.59 23.96
N ASP A 125 -9.78 10.00 23.88
CA ASP A 125 -9.26 10.78 22.76
C ASP A 125 -9.24 9.96 21.46
N VAL A 126 -8.85 8.68 21.53
CA VAL A 126 -8.88 7.77 20.38
C VAL A 126 -10.32 7.49 19.96
N LEU A 127 -11.24 7.26 20.90
CA LEU A 127 -12.66 7.12 20.57
C LEU A 127 -13.21 8.39 19.90
N ALA A 128 -12.86 9.57 20.41
CA ALA A 128 -13.28 10.84 19.82
C ALA A 128 -12.76 11.01 18.39
N GLN A 129 -11.48 10.70 18.14
CA GLN A 129 -10.88 10.73 16.81
C GLN A 129 -11.65 9.88 15.79
N TRP A 130 -11.98 8.63 16.15
CA TRP A 130 -12.73 7.74 15.27
C TRP A 130 -14.21 8.14 15.14
N CYS A 131 -14.83 8.62 16.23
CA CYS A 131 -16.24 9.02 16.22
C CYS A 131 -16.49 10.35 15.51
N ASN A 132 -15.47 11.21 15.37
CA ASN A 132 -15.62 12.53 14.77
C ASN A 132 -15.27 12.56 13.28
N GLN A 133 -14.78 11.46 12.71
CA GLN A 133 -14.41 11.37 11.30
C GLN A 133 -15.55 10.86 10.42
N GLY A 134 -15.90 11.64 9.40
CA GLY A 134 -16.77 11.25 8.30
C GLY A 134 -16.02 11.00 6.99
N ILE A 135 -16.73 10.60 5.94
CA ILE A 135 -16.17 10.34 4.60
C ILE A 135 -16.59 11.47 3.66
N ARG A 136 -15.92 12.64 3.76
CA ARG A 136 -16.26 13.86 3.03
C ARG A 136 -15.18 14.25 2.03
N PHE A 137 -15.59 14.77 0.89
CA PHE A 137 -14.67 15.37 -0.08
C PHE A 137 -14.19 16.75 0.40
N SER A 138 -13.02 17.15 -0.09
CA SER A 138 -12.48 18.50 0.13
C SER A 138 -13.39 19.55 -0.51
N SER A 139 -13.56 20.67 0.19
CA SER A 139 -14.20 21.86 -0.34
C SER A 139 -13.24 22.73 -1.16
N ASP A 140 -11.93 22.50 -1.07
CA ASP A 140 -10.92 23.20 -1.87
C ASP A 140 -10.97 22.68 -3.32
N PRO A 141 -11.18 23.56 -4.33
CA PRO A 141 -11.22 23.17 -5.73
C PRO A 141 -9.99 22.37 -6.20
N GLU A 142 -8.80 22.66 -5.66
CA GLU A 142 -7.54 21.99 -6.04
C GLU A 142 -7.49 20.54 -5.56
N THR A 143 -8.22 20.21 -4.49
CA THR A 143 -8.24 18.88 -3.87
C THR A 143 -9.63 18.27 -3.80
N SER A 144 -10.58 18.79 -4.58
CA SER A 144 -12.01 18.44 -4.53
C SER A 144 -12.32 16.95 -4.80
N MET A 145 -11.37 16.25 -5.43
CA MET A 145 -11.37 14.79 -5.67
C MET A 145 -11.02 13.94 -4.44
N GLY A 146 -10.48 14.56 -3.40
CA GLY A 146 -9.86 13.90 -2.26
C GLY A 146 -10.74 13.89 -1.02
N LEU A 147 -10.77 12.76 -0.32
CA LEU A 147 -11.40 12.64 0.99
C LEU A 147 -10.55 13.30 2.08
N VAL A 148 -11.19 14.09 2.93
CA VAL A 148 -10.52 14.89 3.96
C VAL A 148 -10.46 14.14 5.29
N GLN A 149 -9.26 14.11 5.86
CA GLN A 149 -9.02 13.69 7.23
C GLN A 149 -8.97 14.91 8.16
N HIS A 150 -9.84 14.91 9.16
CA HIS A 150 -9.85 15.90 10.23
C HIS A 150 -9.13 15.36 11.48
N GLU A 151 -9.28 14.07 11.75
CA GLU A 151 -8.78 13.43 12.97
C GLU A 151 -7.62 12.46 12.68
N GLY A 152 -6.64 12.39 13.59
CA GLY A 152 -5.61 11.34 13.55
C GLY A 152 -6.24 9.97 13.84
N GLY A 153 -5.85 8.90 13.13
CA GLY A 153 -6.36 7.55 13.40
C GLY A 153 -7.04 6.87 12.19
N PRO A 154 -8.27 7.26 11.81
CA PRO A 154 -9.05 6.62 10.74
C PRO A 154 -8.50 6.83 9.32
N CYS A 155 -7.34 7.47 9.16
CA CYS A 155 -6.68 7.74 7.89
C CYS A 155 -6.48 6.47 7.01
N GLY A 156 -6.21 5.31 7.59
CA GLY A 156 -6.09 4.06 6.85
C GLY A 156 -7.39 3.67 6.13
N VAL A 157 -8.54 3.90 6.77
CA VAL A 157 -9.86 3.69 6.16
C VAL A 157 -10.10 4.69 5.04
N LEU A 158 -9.84 5.98 5.29
CA LEU A 158 -10.04 7.03 4.29
C LEU A 158 -9.14 6.85 3.06
N ALA A 159 -7.87 6.50 3.25
CA ALA A 159 -6.93 6.29 2.15
C ALA A 159 -7.33 5.09 1.28
N ALA A 160 -7.79 3.99 1.90
CA ALA A 160 -8.30 2.83 1.16
C ALA A 160 -9.53 3.21 0.31
N ILE A 161 -10.52 3.87 0.91
CA ILE A 161 -11.71 4.35 0.18
C ILE A 161 -11.29 5.32 -0.94
N GLN A 162 -10.39 6.26 -0.65
CA GLN A 162 -9.90 7.24 -1.63
C GLN A 162 -9.27 6.55 -2.85
N GLY A 163 -8.50 5.48 -2.65
CA GLY A 163 -7.93 4.71 -3.75
C GLY A 163 -9.00 4.15 -4.68
N PHE A 164 -10.05 3.53 -4.12
CA PHE A 164 -11.16 3.03 -4.92
C PHE A 164 -11.99 4.16 -5.53
N VAL A 165 -12.12 5.31 -4.87
CA VAL A 165 -12.80 6.49 -5.44
C VAL A 165 -12.07 6.95 -6.70
N LEU A 166 -10.74 6.98 -6.66
CA LEU A 166 -9.92 7.35 -7.82
C LEU A 166 -10.07 6.38 -8.97
N LYS A 167 -10.19 5.07 -8.70
CA LYS A 167 -10.50 4.07 -9.73
C LYS A 167 -11.76 4.48 -10.52
N TYR A 168 -12.85 4.81 -9.83
CA TYR A 168 -14.10 5.20 -10.50
C TYR A 168 -14.07 6.59 -11.13
N LEU A 169 -13.35 7.55 -10.52
CA LEU A 169 -13.24 8.90 -11.07
C LEU A 169 -12.38 8.96 -12.34
N LEU A 170 -11.33 8.15 -12.41
CA LEU A 170 -10.32 8.20 -13.48
C LEU A 170 -10.57 7.19 -14.59
N PHE A 171 -11.05 5.98 -14.27
CA PHE A 171 -11.02 4.86 -15.22
C PHE A 171 -12.39 4.25 -15.55
N SER A 172 -13.47 4.67 -14.88
CA SER A 172 -14.81 4.18 -15.24
C SER A 172 -15.45 5.04 -16.34
N PRO A 173 -15.98 4.42 -17.42
CA PRO A 173 -16.71 5.16 -18.46
C PRO A 173 -18.00 5.76 -17.89
N GLU A 174 -18.30 7.01 -18.26
CA GLU A 174 -19.58 7.63 -17.89
C GLU A 174 -20.71 6.87 -18.58
N GLU A 175 -21.65 6.33 -17.80
CA GLU A 175 -22.93 5.83 -18.32
C GLU A 175 -23.78 7.04 -18.75
N THR A 176 -23.46 7.63 -19.91
CA THR A 176 -24.32 8.64 -20.51
C THR A 176 -25.54 7.96 -21.13
N ASN A 177 -26.72 8.20 -20.55
CA ASN A 177 -28.01 7.95 -21.18
C ASN A 177 -28.07 8.63 -22.56
N ASN A 178 -28.16 7.83 -23.62
CA ASN A 178 -28.60 8.15 -24.98
C ASN A 178 -28.27 9.55 -25.54
N VAL A 179 -27.07 9.73 -26.11
CA VAL A 179 -26.88 10.44 -27.40
C VAL A 179 -25.69 9.80 -28.13
N VAL A 180 -25.95 9.26 -29.33
CA VAL A 180 -25.07 8.86 -30.46
C VAL A 180 -23.57 8.61 -30.17
N PRO A 181 -23.01 7.44 -30.54
CA PRO A 181 -21.61 7.10 -30.28
C PRO A 181 -20.67 7.91 -31.19
N ASN A 182 -20.09 8.97 -30.64
CA ASN A 182 -18.90 9.60 -31.21
C ASN A 182 -17.76 9.51 -30.18
N ASN A 183 -17.00 8.41 -30.24
CA ASN A 183 -15.60 8.29 -29.83
C ASN A 183 -15.11 9.11 -28.62
N PHE A 184 -15.80 8.99 -27.47
CA PHE A 184 -15.40 9.63 -26.21
C PHE A 184 -14.24 8.95 -25.47
N SER A 185 -13.81 7.76 -25.90
CA SER A 185 -12.61 7.09 -25.36
C SER A 185 -11.29 7.79 -25.71
N ASN A 186 -11.31 8.83 -26.56
CA ASN A 186 -10.10 9.51 -27.05
C ASN A 186 -9.92 10.97 -26.56
N LEU A 187 -10.86 11.54 -25.79
CA LEU A 187 -10.75 12.96 -25.40
C LEU A 187 -9.81 13.24 -24.22
N ALA A 188 -9.60 12.27 -23.31
CA ALA A 188 -8.67 12.43 -22.20
C ALA A 188 -7.19 12.24 -22.61
N ILE A 189 -6.92 11.57 -23.74
CA ILE A 189 -5.56 11.11 -24.09
C ILE A 189 -4.94 11.89 -25.27
N ARG A 190 -5.72 12.61 -26.10
CA ARG A 190 -5.20 13.31 -27.30
C ARG A 190 -4.71 14.75 -27.10
N ARG A 191 -4.50 15.23 -25.86
CA ARG A 191 -3.82 16.51 -25.59
C ARG A 191 -2.45 16.35 -24.94
N ALA A 192 -1.77 15.24 -25.19
CA ALA A 192 -0.33 15.10 -24.94
C ALA A 192 0.47 15.75 -26.09
N SER A 193 0.30 17.06 -26.29
CA SER A 193 1.33 17.89 -26.90
C SER A 193 1.32 19.25 -26.20
N ASP A 194 2.43 19.53 -25.52
CA ASP A 194 2.90 20.82 -25.01
C ASP A 194 2.15 21.51 -23.85
N ASN A 195 2.81 21.48 -22.68
CA ASN A 195 2.94 22.56 -21.67
C ASN A 195 1.69 23.21 -21.03
N VAL A 196 0.68 22.44 -20.58
CA VAL A 196 -0.38 22.95 -19.67
C VAL A 196 -0.62 21.97 -18.49
N PRO A 197 -0.95 22.42 -17.25
CA PRO A 197 -1.16 21.54 -16.09
C PRO A 197 -2.47 20.72 -16.19
N VAL A 198 -2.43 19.60 -16.91
CA VAL A 198 -3.58 18.71 -17.19
C VAL A 198 -4.35 18.23 -15.95
N ALA A 199 -3.71 18.10 -14.78
CA ALA A 199 -4.37 17.59 -13.57
C ALA A 199 -5.28 18.60 -12.87
N ALA A 200 -4.98 19.89 -12.93
CA ALA A 200 -5.82 20.93 -12.35
C ALA A 200 -7.16 21.02 -13.10
N ASP A 201 -7.15 20.81 -14.42
CA ASP A 201 -8.37 20.79 -15.25
C ASP A 201 -9.20 19.52 -15.06
N ILE A 202 -8.59 18.34 -14.86
CA ILE A 202 -9.33 17.08 -14.68
C ILE A 202 -10.17 17.10 -13.39
N PHE A 203 -9.61 17.60 -12.30
CA PHE A 203 -10.26 17.53 -10.98
C PHE A 203 -11.14 18.75 -10.68
N SER A 204 -10.82 19.93 -11.22
CA SER A 204 -11.63 21.15 -11.00
C SER A 204 -13.03 21.06 -11.62
N SER A 205 -13.24 20.23 -12.64
CA SER A 205 -14.54 20.04 -13.30
C SER A 205 -15.42 18.92 -12.70
N LEU A 206 -15.02 18.30 -11.60
CA LEU A 206 -15.78 17.17 -11.02
C LEU A 206 -17.08 17.64 -10.36
N SER A 207 -18.22 17.18 -10.88
CA SER A 207 -19.52 17.43 -10.25
C SER A 207 -19.68 16.64 -8.94
N GLU A 208 -20.46 17.20 -8.00
CA GLU A 208 -20.83 16.50 -6.76
C GLU A 208 -21.53 15.16 -7.02
N GLU A 209 -22.31 15.07 -8.10
CA GLU A 209 -22.98 13.83 -8.49
C GLU A 209 -21.96 12.76 -8.90
N LYS A 210 -20.95 13.12 -9.70
CA LYS A 210 -19.90 12.20 -10.12
C LYS A 210 -19.08 11.71 -8.91
N LYS A 211 -18.72 12.61 -8.00
CA LYS A 211 -18.03 12.27 -6.75
C LYS A 211 -18.87 11.35 -5.85
N SER A 212 -20.16 11.64 -5.70
CA SER A 212 -21.09 10.84 -4.89
C SER A 212 -21.27 9.43 -5.47
N ARG A 213 -21.47 9.30 -6.79
CA ARG A 213 -21.56 8.00 -7.46
C ARG A 213 -20.27 7.20 -7.34
N ALA A 214 -19.11 7.84 -7.54
CA ALA A 214 -17.81 7.18 -7.37
C ALA A 214 -17.66 6.65 -5.94
N LEU A 215 -17.93 7.48 -4.93
CA LEU A 215 -17.86 7.08 -3.52
C LEU A 215 -18.77 5.89 -3.19
N VAL A 216 -20.03 5.93 -3.63
CA VAL A 216 -20.95 4.80 -3.38
C VAL A 216 -20.48 3.52 -4.07
N ARG A 217 -20.03 3.60 -5.34
CA ARG A 217 -19.52 2.44 -6.06
C ARG A 217 -18.27 1.85 -5.39
N SER A 218 -17.36 2.72 -4.93
CA SER A 218 -16.17 2.33 -4.16
C SER A 218 -16.54 1.62 -2.86
N MET A 219 -17.45 2.21 -2.08
CA MET A 219 -17.92 1.62 -0.83
C MET A 219 -18.58 0.27 -1.07
N SER A 220 -19.44 0.16 -2.08
CA SER A 220 -20.09 -1.10 -2.44
C SER A 220 -19.08 -2.17 -2.86
N GLU A 221 -18.09 -1.83 -3.67
CA GLU A 221 -17.08 -2.77 -4.13
C GLU A 221 -16.23 -3.29 -2.98
N ILE A 222 -15.75 -2.40 -2.10
CA ILE A 222 -14.96 -2.79 -0.93
C ILE A 222 -15.77 -3.71 -0.01
N LEU A 223 -17.02 -3.39 0.29
CA LEU A 223 -17.83 -4.22 1.19
C LEU A 223 -18.11 -5.62 0.60
N PHE A 224 -18.38 -5.72 -0.70
CA PHE A 224 -18.50 -7.02 -1.37
C PHE A 224 -17.17 -7.77 -1.37
N LEU A 225 -16.05 -7.09 -1.58
CA LEU A 225 -14.72 -7.68 -1.50
C LEU A 225 -14.48 -8.30 -0.11
N CYS A 226 -14.80 -7.58 0.97
CA CYS A 226 -14.72 -8.11 2.35
C CYS A 226 -15.61 -9.35 2.55
N GLY A 227 -16.82 -9.36 1.99
CA GLY A 227 -17.72 -10.52 2.02
C GLY A 227 -17.49 -11.56 0.92
N SER A 228 -16.25 -11.68 0.44
CA SER A 228 -15.84 -12.67 -0.57
C SER A 228 -16.67 -12.64 -1.85
N ASN A 229 -17.13 -11.46 -2.24
CA ASN A 229 -18.02 -11.18 -3.37
C ASN A 229 -19.38 -11.89 -3.32
N LYS A 230 -19.81 -12.37 -2.15
CA LYS A 230 -21.10 -13.07 -1.95
C LYS A 230 -22.14 -12.18 -1.28
N ALA A 231 -21.71 -11.40 -0.29
CA ALA A 231 -22.59 -10.51 0.45
C ALA A 231 -21.82 -9.28 0.94
N ALA A 232 -22.56 -8.23 1.29
CA ALA A 232 -22.07 -7.04 1.95
C ALA A 232 -23.02 -6.70 3.11
N VAL A 233 -22.44 -6.27 4.22
CA VAL A 233 -23.16 -5.78 5.39
C VAL A 233 -22.95 -4.28 5.48
N ILE A 234 -24.04 -3.52 5.60
CA ILE A 234 -24.04 -2.06 5.71
C ILE A 234 -24.57 -1.69 7.10
N ALA A 235 -23.69 -1.15 7.93
CA ALA A 235 -24.03 -0.62 9.24
C ALA A 235 -24.41 0.87 9.13
N SER A 236 -25.49 1.23 9.81
CA SER A 236 -26.07 2.57 9.84
C SER A 236 -26.56 2.91 11.25
N LEU A 237 -27.18 4.09 11.43
CA LEU A 237 -27.64 4.53 12.74
C LEU A 237 -29.17 4.48 12.85
N ASN A 238 -29.67 3.90 13.94
CA ASN A 238 -31.11 3.75 14.24
C ASN A 238 -31.88 5.09 14.24
N LEU A 239 -31.20 6.19 14.57
CA LEU A 239 -31.82 7.52 14.76
C LEU A 239 -32.22 8.21 13.46
N LEU A 240 -31.86 7.68 12.29
CA LEU A 240 -31.89 8.43 11.04
C LEU A 240 -32.80 7.84 9.95
N ASP A 241 -33.29 6.61 10.12
CA ASP A 241 -34.06 5.92 9.07
C ASP A 241 -35.46 6.53 8.82
N ASP A 242 -36.14 7.05 9.85
CA ASP A 242 -37.48 7.66 9.68
C ASP A 242 -37.41 9.19 9.41
N GLU A 243 -36.33 9.86 9.81
CA GLU A 243 -36.18 11.33 9.67
C GLU A 243 -35.53 11.76 8.34
N ILE A 244 -34.59 10.97 7.79
CA ILE A 244 -33.93 11.29 6.50
C ILE A 244 -34.90 11.16 5.33
N VAL A 245 -35.82 10.19 5.37
CA VAL A 245 -36.78 9.93 4.29
C VAL A 245 -37.80 11.09 4.11
N GLY A 246 -37.95 11.96 5.12
CA GLY A 246 -38.85 13.12 5.09
C GLY A 246 -38.18 14.50 4.97
N ALA A 247 -36.84 14.57 4.96
CA ALA A 247 -36.12 15.83 4.95
C ALA A 247 -36.08 16.48 3.56
N VAL A 248 -36.16 17.82 3.52
CA VAL A 248 -35.99 18.58 2.27
C VAL A 248 -34.51 18.64 1.93
N LYS A 249 -34.17 18.35 0.67
CA LYS A 249 -32.80 18.36 0.13
C LYS A 249 -32.08 19.66 0.55
N GLY A 250 -31.11 19.54 1.47
CA GLY A 250 -30.34 20.66 2.03
C GLY A 250 -30.46 20.89 3.55
N SER A 251 -31.49 20.37 4.23
CA SER A 251 -31.59 20.38 5.71
C SER A 251 -31.09 19.09 6.38
N GLU A 252 -30.78 18.07 5.58
CA GLU A 252 -30.32 16.75 6.04
C GLU A 252 -29.06 16.84 6.90
N ASP A 253 -28.07 17.63 6.47
CA ASP A 253 -26.80 17.77 7.18
C ASP A 253 -26.95 18.39 8.57
N GLU A 254 -27.88 19.36 8.74
CA GLU A 254 -28.14 20.01 10.02
C GLU A 254 -28.91 19.08 10.97
N VAL A 255 -29.90 18.34 10.46
CA VAL A 255 -30.64 17.33 11.21
C VAL A 255 -29.70 16.22 11.68
N ILE A 256 -28.87 15.69 10.78
CA ILE A 256 -27.88 14.66 11.11
C ILE A 256 -26.87 15.20 12.13
N ALA A 257 -26.32 16.40 11.93
CA ALA A 257 -25.38 16.99 12.88
C ALA A 257 -26.00 17.17 14.28
N LYS A 258 -27.27 17.57 14.36
CA LYS A 258 -28.00 17.73 15.63
C LYS A 258 -28.25 16.39 16.31
N SER A 259 -28.70 15.37 15.56
CA SER A 259 -28.96 14.02 16.08
C SER A 259 -27.68 13.31 16.53
N LEU A 260 -26.54 13.61 15.89
CA LEU A 260 -25.24 13.04 16.25
C LEU A 260 -24.47 13.83 17.33
N GLY A 261 -24.86 15.08 17.60
CA GLY A 261 -24.14 15.99 18.51
C GLY A 261 -23.93 15.43 19.93
N GLY A 262 -24.85 14.59 20.42
CA GLY A 262 -24.77 13.94 21.74
C GLY A 262 -24.33 12.47 21.71
N LEU A 263 -24.05 11.89 20.53
CA LEU A 263 -23.75 10.48 20.39
C LEU A 263 -22.26 10.22 20.69
N SER A 264 -22.00 9.36 21.69
CA SER A 264 -20.66 8.88 22.06
C SER A 264 -20.69 7.36 22.11
N VAL A 265 -19.83 6.70 21.31
CA VAL A 265 -19.70 5.24 21.31
C VAL A 265 -18.59 4.86 22.29
N GLU A 266 -19.01 4.48 23.51
CA GLU A 266 -18.08 4.19 24.61
C GLU A 266 -18.02 2.70 24.97
N SER A 267 -18.91 1.88 24.41
CA SER A 267 -19.00 0.45 24.69
C SER A 267 -19.73 -0.30 23.57
N GLY A 268 -19.61 -1.63 23.56
CA GLY A 268 -20.40 -2.49 22.68
C GLY A 268 -21.90 -2.40 22.92
N SER A 269 -22.35 -2.21 24.17
CA SER A 269 -23.77 -2.03 24.48
C SER A 269 -24.33 -0.69 23.99
N HIS A 270 -23.51 0.37 23.94
CA HIS A 270 -23.88 1.60 23.24
C HIS A 270 -23.94 1.36 21.73
N LEU A 271 -22.95 0.65 21.17
CA LEU A 271 -22.91 0.33 19.75
C LEU A 271 -24.17 -0.44 19.30
N GLN A 272 -24.59 -1.44 20.07
CA GLN A 272 -25.79 -2.24 19.81
C GLN A 272 -27.07 -1.38 19.70
N LYS A 273 -27.24 -0.41 20.61
CA LYS A 273 -28.43 0.46 20.66
C LYS A 273 -28.49 1.43 19.49
N VAL A 274 -27.34 1.81 18.95
CA VAL A 274 -27.25 2.86 17.92
C VAL A 274 -27.16 2.28 16.52
N LEU A 275 -26.67 1.05 16.36
CA LEU A 275 -26.46 0.45 15.05
C LEU A 275 -27.71 -0.24 14.49
N ARG A 276 -27.88 -0.08 13.18
CA ARG A 276 -28.78 -0.88 12.35
C ARG A 276 -28.02 -1.55 11.24
N ILE A 277 -28.30 -2.83 11.00
CA ILE A 277 -27.56 -3.66 10.05
C ILE A 277 -28.44 -4.04 8.86
N ASN A 278 -27.93 -3.80 7.66
CA ASN A 278 -28.53 -4.23 6.39
C ASN A 278 -27.59 -5.19 5.65
N THR A 279 -28.01 -6.44 5.48
CA THR A 279 -27.26 -7.43 4.70
C THR A 279 -27.78 -7.49 3.27
N CYS A 280 -26.87 -7.39 2.30
CA CYS A 280 -27.15 -7.39 0.87
C CYS A 280 -26.38 -8.50 0.18
N THR A 281 -27.03 -9.29 -0.67
CA THR A 281 -26.39 -10.25 -1.58
C THR A 281 -26.26 -9.71 -3.02
N SER A 282 -26.88 -8.57 -3.30
CA SER A 282 -26.85 -7.91 -4.61
C SER A 282 -26.13 -6.57 -4.53
N GLN A 283 -25.16 -6.36 -5.42
CA GLN A 283 -24.41 -5.11 -5.52
C GLN A 283 -25.32 -3.92 -5.84
N SER A 284 -26.30 -4.10 -6.73
CA SER A 284 -27.28 -3.05 -7.07
C SER A 284 -28.10 -2.61 -5.86
N ARG A 285 -28.49 -3.56 -4.98
CA ARG A 285 -29.22 -3.23 -3.75
C ARG A 285 -28.32 -2.49 -2.75
N ALA A 286 -27.08 -2.94 -2.59
CA ALA A 286 -26.12 -2.27 -1.73
C ALA A 286 -25.86 -0.83 -2.18
N ILE A 287 -25.69 -0.59 -3.49
CA ILE A 287 -25.56 0.76 -4.06
C ILE A 287 -26.76 1.63 -3.68
N GLN A 288 -28.01 1.16 -3.85
CA GLN A 288 -29.20 1.95 -3.50
C GLN A 288 -29.26 2.32 -2.01
N ILE A 289 -28.89 1.38 -1.12
CA ILE A 289 -28.85 1.63 0.32
C ILE A 289 -27.74 2.65 0.64
N LEU A 290 -26.56 2.47 0.07
CA LEU A 290 -25.42 3.38 0.26
C LEU A 290 -25.70 4.78 -0.30
N GLU A 291 -26.41 4.92 -1.42
CA GLU A 291 -26.87 6.21 -1.94
C GLU A 291 -27.79 6.92 -0.95
N THR A 292 -28.72 6.18 -0.35
CA THR A 292 -29.66 6.70 0.65
C THR A 292 -28.94 7.10 1.94
N LEU A 293 -27.96 6.29 2.37
CA LEU A 293 -27.19 6.51 3.60
C LEU A 293 -25.95 7.40 3.41
N LEU A 294 -25.70 7.89 2.20
CA LEU A 294 -24.51 8.68 1.89
C LEU A 294 -24.34 9.91 2.80
N PRO A 295 -25.39 10.69 3.15
CA PRO A 295 -25.29 11.78 4.12
C PRO A 295 -24.78 11.31 5.49
N VAL A 296 -25.19 10.12 5.95
CA VAL A 296 -24.75 9.52 7.22
C VAL A 296 -23.27 9.14 7.16
N PHE A 297 -22.82 8.48 6.10
CA PHE A 297 -21.40 8.15 5.92
C PHE A 297 -20.51 9.38 5.74
N ARG A 298 -21.07 10.47 5.22
CA ARG A 298 -20.39 11.78 5.20
C ARG A 298 -20.32 12.39 6.59
N SER A 299 -21.24 12.11 7.50
CA SER A 299 -21.30 12.71 8.83
C SER A 299 -20.32 12.12 9.85
N ARG A 300 -20.36 12.60 11.11
CA ARG A 300 -19.63 11.98 12.23
C ARG A 300 -19.93 10.48 12.26
N LEU A 301 -18.98 9.68 12.74
CA LEU A 301 -19.00 8.22 12.74
C LEU A 301 -18.91 7.56 11.36
N GLY A 302 -18.93 8.30 10.25
CA GLY A 302 -18.96 7.71 8.91
C GLY A 302 -17.81 6.75 8.62
N ALA A 303 -16.58 7.09 9.03
CA ALA A 303 -15.43 6.21 8.87
C ALA A 303 -15.53 4.94 9.76
N LEU A 304 -16.02 5.09 10.99
CA LEU A 304 -16.23 3.98 11.92
C LEU A 304 -17.36 3.05 11.44
N LEU A 305 -18.49 3.60 10.98
CA LEU A 305 -19.60 2.85 10.40
C LEU A 305 -19.15 2.04 9.19
N PHE A 306 -18.29 2.62 8.34
CA PHE A 306 -17.75 1.90 7.19
C PHE A 306 -16.80 0.78 7.62
N LEU A 307 -15.93 1.00 8.61
CA LEU A 307 -15.10 -0.07 9.18
C LEU A 307 -15.96 -1.21 9.75
N ILE A 308 -16.99 -0.89 10.52
CA ILE A 308 -17.92 -1.88 11.07
C ILE A 308 -18.61 -2.66 9.94
N SER A 309 -19.06 -1.96 8.90
CA SER A 309 -19.65 -2.57 7.71
C SER A 309 -18.69 -3.58 7.07
N ALA A 310 -17.42 -3.24 6.90
CA ALA A 310 -16.40 -4.13 6.33
C ALA A 310 -16.12 -5.35 7.22
N LEU A 311 -15.98 -5.16 8.53
CA LEU A 311 -15.75 -6.25 9.49
C LEU A 311 -16.92 -7.23 9.55
N LEU A 312 -18.16 -6.72 9.56
CA LEU A 312 -19.35 -7.56 9.53
C LEU A 312 -19.54 -8.25 8.17
N SER A 313 -19.14 -7.61 7.06
CA SER A 313 -19.17 -8.22 5.73
C SER A 313 -18.23 -9.42 5.64
N ARG A 314 -17.02 -9.32 6.23
CA ARG A 314 -16.07 -10.43 6.34
C ARG A 314 -16.54 -11.49 7.35
N GLY A 315 -17.23 -11.06 8.40
CA GLY A 315 -17.66 -11.88 9.54
C GLY A 315 -16.61 -11.89 10.64
N LEU A 316 -17.02 -11.64 11.90
CA LEU A 316 -16.10 -11.45 13.03
C LEU A 316 -15.22 -12.68 13.29
N HIS A 317 -15.76 -13.89 13.12
CA HIS A 317 -15.00 -15.13 13.24
C HIS A 317 -13.90 -15.20 12.18
N THR A 318 -14.25 -14.97 10.91
CA THR A 318 -13.30 -15.02 9.80
C THR A 318 -12.26 -13.91 9.90
N VAL A 319 -12.61 -12.73 10.42
CA VAL A 319 -11.61 -11.70 10.77
C VAL A 319 -10.61 -12.23 11.79
N GLN A 320 -11.04 -12.94 12.83
CA GLN A 320 -10.10 -13.53 13.79
C GLN A 320 -9.26 -14.66 13.17
N GLU A 321 -9.84 -15.45 12.27
CA GLU A 321 -9.11 -16.48 11.52
C GLU A 321 -8.09 -15.90 10.53
N ASP A 322 -8.30 -14.70 9.99
CA ASP A 322 -7.35 -14.04 9.10
C ASP A 322 -6.08 -13.61 9.85
N ARG A 323 -6.20 -13.33 11.15
CA ARG A 323 -5.16 -12.68 11.96
C ARG A 323 -4.17 -13.69 12.51
N ASP A 324 -2.89 -13.34 12.43
CA ASP A 324 -1.82 -14.13 13.06
C ASP A 324 -1.77 -13.89 14.58
N ASP A 325 -2.18 -12.70 15.06
CA ASP A 325 -2.31 -12.36 16.49
C ASP A 325 -3.69 -11.73 16.78
N PRO A 326 -4.73 -12.55 17.06
CA PRO A 326 -6.09 -12.06 17.31
C PRO A 326 -6.24 -11.35 18.67
N SER A 327 -5.23 -11.38 19.53
CA SER A 327 -5.28 -10.79 20.89
C SER A 327 -5.22 -9.26 20.88
N GLN A 328 -4.65 -8.66 19.83
CA GLN A 328 -4.48 -7.22 19.73
C GLN A 328 -5.77 -6.55 19.20
N PRO A 329 -6.05 -5.29 19.55
CA PRO A 329 -7.11 -4.52 18.91
C PRO A 329 -6.69 -4.05 17.50
N LEU A 330 -7.66 -3.82 16.62
CA LEU A 330 -7.43 -3.30 15.26
C LEU A 330 -7.09 -1.80 15.25
N VAL A 331 -7.53 -1.06 16.27
CA VAL A 331 -7.11 0.32 16.52
C VAL A 331 -5.93 0.29 17.48
N THR A 332 -4.76 0.66 16.98
CA THR A 332 -3.49 0.49 17.70
C THR A 332 -3.30 1.55 18.79
N ALA A 333 -3.07 1.11 20.02
CA ALA A 333 -2.70 1.98 21.13
C ALA A 333 -1.21 2.42 21.04
N PRO A 334 -0.82 3.56 21.64
CA PRO A 334 -1.66 4.54 22.34
C PRO A 334 -2.29 5.60 21.41
N PHE A 335 -1.90 5.63 20.14
CA PHE A 335 -2.19 6.76 19.24
C PHE A 335 -3.47 6.62 18.41
N GLY A 336 -4.11 5.44 18.41
CA GLY A 336 -5.39 5.23 17.74
C GLY A 336 -5.31 5.01 16.23
N HIS A 337 -4.16 4.59 15.69
CA HIS A 337 -4.01 4.37 14.25
C HIS A 337 -4.72 3.11 13.79
N ALA A 338 -5.30 3.15 12.59
CA ALA A 338 -5.76 1.96 11.90
C ALA A 338 -4.59 0.97 11.73
N SER A 339 -4.78 -0.28 12.13
CA SER A 339 -3.78 -1.32 11.91
C SER A 339 -3.67 -1.72 10.44
N GLN A 340 -2.62 -2.47 10.10
CA GLN A 340 -2.43 -2.98 8.75
C GLN A 340 -3.54 -3.97 8.36
N GLU A 341 -4.10 -4.72 9.31
CA GLU A 341 -5.25 -5.61 9.09
C GLU A 341 -6.48 -4.85 8.58
N ILE A 342 -6.75 -3.65 9.11
CA ILE A 342 -7.83 -2.80 8.61
C ILE A 342 -7.57 -2.43 7.15
N VAL A 343 -6.36 -1.96 6.84
CA VAL A 343 -6.02 -1.53 5.48
C VAL A 343 -6.09 -2.70 4.51
N ASN A 344 -5.51 -3.85 4.86
CA ASN A 344 -5.55 -5.05 4.03
C ASN A 344 -6.96 -5.60 3.86
N LEU A 345 -7.81 -5.54 4.90
CA LEU A 345 -9.22 -5.92 4.77
C LEU A 345 -9.93 -5.11 3.68
N LEU A 346 -9.68 -3.80 3.63
CA LEU A 346 -10.31 -2.91 2.64
C LEU A 346 -9.69 -3.01 1.24
N LEU A 347 -8.40 -3.39 1.13
CA LEU A 347 -7.71 -3.52 -0.16
C LEU A 347 -7.83 -4.92 -0.79
N SER A 348 -7.89 -5.97 0.02
CA SER A 348 -7.84 -7.37 -0.45
C SER A 348 -8.98 -8.24 0.08
N GLY A 349 -9.85 -7.73 0.96
CA GLY A 349 -10.95 -8.50 1.54
C GLY A 349 -10.54 -9.48 2.64
N SER A 350 -9.31 -9.41 3.16
CA SER A 350 -8.83 -10.28 4.25
C SER A 350 -8.05 -9.46 5.28
N ALA A 351 -8.32 -9.69 6.57
CA ALA A 351 -7.74 -8.95 7.67
C ALA A 351 -6.35 -9.47 8.11
N VAL A 352 -5.48 -9.76 7.13
CA VAL A 352 -4.11 -10.21 7.37
C VAL A 352 -3.22 -9.04 7.76
N ALA A 353 -2.27 -9.23 8.68
CA ALA A 353 -1.39 -8.15 9.15
C ALA A 353 -0.20 -7.88 8.22
N ASN A 354 0.18 -8.87 7.41
CA ASN A 354 1.39 -8.80 6.60
C ASN A 354 1.11 -8.35 5.16
N VAL A 355 2.15 -7.78 4.54
CA VAL A 355 2.08 -7.17 3.20
C VAL A 355 2.87 -7.94 2.13
N PHE A 356 3.40 -9.12 2.46
CA PHE A 356 4.03 -10.03 1.48
C PHE A 356 2.97 -10.93 0.80
N ASP A 357 3.35 -11.61 -0.28
CA ASP A 357 2.45 -12.52 -0.99
C ASP A 357 2.37 -13.91 -0.34
N GLY A 358 1.18 -14.49 -0.34
CA GLY A 358 0.93 -15.87 0.05
C GLY A 358 1.11 -16.10 1.55
N LYS A 359 1.78 -17.19 1.91
CA LYS A 359 2.12 -17.55 3.28
C LYS A 359 3.63 -17.67 3.39
N MET A 360 4.19 -17.26 4.51
CA MET A 360 5.61 -17.44 4.81
C MET A 360 5.75 -18.55 5.83
N ASP A 361 6.50 -19.59 5.48
CA ASP A 361 6.90 -20.67 6.38
C ASP A 361 8.03 -20.17 7.28
N LEU A 362 7.82 -20.26 8.59
CA LEU A 362 8.81 -19.88 9.59
C LEU A 362 9.56 -21.11 10.15
N GLY A 363 9.27 -22.31 9.64
CA GLY A 363 9.75 -23.58 10.18
C GLY A 363 8.81 -24.16 11.23
N GLY A 364 8.98 -25.46 11.54
CA GLY A 364 8.20 -26.14 12.59
C GLY A 364 6.69 -26.21 12.34
N GLY A 365 6.24 -26.06 11.09
CA GLY A 365 4.83 -26.02 10.73
C GLY A 365 4.12 -24.69 11.04
N MET A 366 4.88 -23.64 11.40
CA MET A 366 4.33 -22.31 11.67
C MET A 366 4.32 -21.47 10.39
N PHE A 367 3.16 -20.89 10.08
CA PHE A 367 2.99 -20.01 8.91
C PHE A 367 2.38 -18.68 9.34
N VAL A 368 2.94 -17.59 8.81
CA VAL A 368 2.31 -16.26 8.88
C VAL A 368 1.64 -15.92 7.55
N LYS A 369 0.48 -15.26 7.63
CA LYS A 369 -0.40 -15.04 6.47
C LYS A 369 -0.14 -13.68 5.83
N GLY A 370 0.02 -13.68 4.52
CA GLY A 370 0.11 -12.48 3.69
C GLY A 370 -1.07 -12.36 2.73
N ILE A 371 -0.90 -11.54 1.70
CA ILE A 371 -1.92 -11.25 0.69
C ILE A 371 -2.01 -12.43 -0.28
N SER A 372 -3.22 -12.93 -0.52
CA SER A 372 -3.43 -14.15 -1.30
C SER A 372 -3.66 -13.91 -2.79
N THR A 373 -4.09 -12.72 -3.18
CA THR A 373 -4.51 -12.39 -4.56
C THR A 373 -4.16 -10.95 -4.92
N THR A 374 -4.06 -10.68 -6.23
CA THR A 374 -3.89 -9.33 -6.78
C THR A 374 -5.03 -8.42 -6.37
N VAL A 375 -4.73 -7.14 -6.14
CA VAL A 375 -5.71 -6.15 -5.67
C VAL A 375 -6.04 -5.11 -6.74
N GLU A 376 -7.17 -4.44 -6.58
CA GLU A 376 -7.57 -3.32 -7.44
C GLU A 376 -6.76 -2.05 -7.13
N VAL A 377 -6.49 -1.80 -5.85
CA VAL A 377 -5.72 -0.66 -5.33
C VAL A 377 -4.58 -1.20 -4.50
N GLY A 378 -3.36 -0.82 -4.85
CA GLY A 378 -2.13 -1.34 -4.27
C GLY A 378 -1.78 -0.72 -2.93
N PHE A 379 -0.66 -1.17 -2.37
CA PHE A 379 -0.10 -0.63 -1.15
C PHE A 379 1.43 -0.51 -1.25
N LEU A 380 1.97 0.60 -0.76
CA LEU A 380 3.40 0.82 -0.57
C LEU A 380 3.63 1.35 0.85
N THR A 381 4.80 1.12 1.43
CA THR A 381 5.11 1.63 2.77
C THR A 381 6.54 2.08 2.90
N LEU A 382 6.75 3.15 3.67
CA LEU A 382 8.08 3.62 4.04
C LEU A 382 8.86 2.53 4.79
N LEU A 383 8.17 1.68 5.55
CA LEU A 383 8.78 0.60 6.33
C LEU A 383 9.55 -0.40 5.46
N GLU A 384 9.16 -0.58 4.20
CA GLU A 384 9.90 -1.44 3.27
C GLU A 384 11.25 -0.81 2.88
N SER A 385 11.28 0.48 2.59
CA SER A 385 12.54 1.18 2.30
C SER A 385 13.52 1.19 3.47
N LEU A 386 12.97 1.08 4.69
CA LEU A 386 13.72 0.94 5.94
C LEU A 386 14.06 -0.52 6.29
N ASN A 387 13.73 -1.48 5.40
CA ASN A 387 13.95 -2.92 5.55
C ASN A 387 13.23 -3.59 6.73
N TYR A 388 12.14 -3.00 7.23
CA TYR A 388 11.31 -3.62 8.30
C TYR A 388 10.33 -4.66 7.77
N CYS A 389 9.92 -4.55 6.51
CA CYS A 389 9.06 -5.52 5.86
C CYS A 389 9.38 -5.59 4.36
N LYS A 390 8.81 -6.59 3.68
CA LYS A 390 8.87 -6.71 2.22
C LYS A 390 7.44 -6.70 1.69
N VAL A 391 7.12 -5.74 0.83
CA VAL A 391 5.79 -5.69 0.19
C VAL A 391 5.81 -6.64 -1.01
N GLY A 392 4.78 -7.47 -1.10
CA GLY A 392 4.58 -8.46 -2.15
C GLY A 392 4.12 -7.84 -3.47
N GLN A 393 4.22 -8.61 -4.54
CA GLN A 393 3.82 -8.20 -5.89
C GLN A 393 2.32 -7.95 -5.99
N TYR A 394 1.48 -8.67 -5.24
CA TYR A 394 0.05 -8.46 -5.26
C TYR A 394 -0.35 -7.05 -4.83
N LEU A 395 0.41 -6.42 -3.93
CA LEU A 395 0.19 -5.04 -3.49
C LEU A 395 1.00 -4.02 -4.30
N LYS A 396 2.18 -4.38 -4.81
CA LYS A 396 3.03 -3.49 -5.62
C LYS A 396 2.52 -3.30 -7.04
N CYS A 397 1.85 -4.30 -7.61
CA CYS A 397 1.37 -4.33 -8.99
C CYS A 397 -0.16 -4.49 -9.02
N PRO A 398 -0.92 -3.49 -8.52
CA PRO A 398 -2.38 -3.51 -8.55
C PRO A 398 -2.96 -3.42 -9.97
N ASN A 399 -4.24 -3.76 -10.13
CA ASN A 399 -4.92 -3.65 -11.43
C ASN A 399 -5.01 -2.19 -11.92
N TRP A 400 -5.13 -1.23 -11.01
CA TRP A 400 -5.12 0.20 -11.32
C TRP A 400 -3.88 0.87 -10.75
N PRO A 401 -3.28 1.87 -11.43
CA PRO A 401 -2.05 2.52 -10.98
C PRO A 401 -2.34 3.48 -9.81
N ILE A 402 -2.81 2.93 -8.69
CA ILE A 402 -3.26 3.61 -7.49
C ILE A 402 -2.74 2.79 -6.30
N TRP A 403 -2.07 3.46 -5.37
CA TRP A 403 -1.48 2.85 -4.20
C TRP A 403 -1.83 3.66 -2.96
N VAL A 404 -2.31 2.99 -1.92
CA VAL A 404 -2.26 3.53 -0.57
C VAL A 404 -0.81 3.52 -0.10
N VAL A 405 -0.31 4.64 0.39
CA VAL A 405 1.05 4.77 0.90
C VAL A 405 1.01 4.93 2.41
N GLY A 406 1.50 3.93 3.13
CA GLY A 406 1.67 3.96 4.58
C GLY A 406 3.01 4.58 5.00
N SER A 407 2.96 5.53 5.92
CA SER A 407 4.12 5.93 6.72
C SER A 407 4.00 5.35 8.13
N GLU A 408 4.80 5.84 9.06
CA GLU A 408 4.71 5.44 10.47
C GLU A 408 3.38 5.83 11.11
N SER A 409 2.81 6.97 10.74
CA SER A 409 1.68 7.58 11.47
C SER A 409 0.50 7.98 10.59
N HIS A 410 0.67 7.88 9.27
CA HIS A 410 -0.30 8.42 8.34
C HIS A 410 -0.39 7.60 7.05
N TYR A 411 -1.58 7.53 6.48
CA TYR A 411 -1.86 6.88 5.20
C TYR A 411 -2.27 7.93 4.17
N THR A 412 -1.65 7.86 3.01
CA THR A 412 -1.88 8.77 1.87
C THR A 412 -2.15 7.99 0.60
N VAL A 413 -2.44 8.65 -0.52
CA VAL A 413 -2.68 7.97 -1.80
C VAL A 413 -1.75 8.49 -2.88
N LEU A 414 -1.14 7.58 -3.61
CA LEU A 414 -0.28 7.82 -4.77
C LEU A 414 -0.95 7.21 -6.00
N PHE A 415 -0.99 7.90 -7.13
CA PHE A 415 -1.61 7.36 -8.34
C PHE A 415 -1.02 7.93 -9.63
N ALA A 416 -1.22 7.23 -10.74
CA ALA A 416 -0.97 7.73 -12.09
C ALA A 416 -2.29 7.88 -12.86
N LEU A 417 -2.28 8.73 -13.88
CA LEU A 417 -3.42 8.88 -14.81
C LEU A 417 -3.35 7.91 -15.99
N ASP A 418 -2.16 7.37 -16.26
CA ASP A 418 -1.91 6.39 -17.33
C ASP A 418 -1.65 5.02 -16.72
N THR A 419 -2.40 4.01 -17.16
CA THR A 419 -2.25 2.62 -16.72
C THR A 419 -0.94 2.00 -17.17
N LYS A 420 -0.34 2.52 -18.25
CA LYS A 420 0.93 2.02 -18.80
C LYS A 420 2.12 2.18 -17.87
N VAL A 421 2.01 3.00 -16.83
CA VAL A 421 3.05 3.18 -15.80
C VAL A 421 3.36 1.87 -15.05
N GLN A 422 2.47 0.88 -15.13
CA GLN A 422 2.67 -0.45 -14.55
C GLN A 422 3.21 -1.49 -15.53
N GLU A 423 3.22 -1.20 -16.83
CA GLU A 423 3.70 -2.12 -17.86
C GLU A 423 5.23 -2.17 -17.83
N GLU A 424 5.81 -3.37 -17.82
CA GLU A 424 7.25 -3.51 -18.08
C GLU A 424 7.52 -3.20 -19.55
N ASN A 425 8.47 -2.32 -19.82
CA ASN A 425 8.86 -2.04 -21.19
C ASN A 425 9.47 -3.28 -21.90
N GLU A 426 9.49 -3.27 -23.23
CA GLU A 426 10.01 -4.39 -24.04
C GLU A 426 11.45 -4.79 -23.67
N LEU A 427 12.27 -3.83 -23.24
CA LEU A 427 13.68 -4.08 -22.89
C LEU A 427 13.79 -4.78 -21.53
N GLU A 428 12.99 -4.40 -20.53
CA GLU A 428 12.90 -5.10 -19.23
C GLU A 428 12.35 -6.51 -19.37
N ASN A 429 11.33 -6.70 -20.22
CA ASN A 429 10.82 -8.03 -20.55
C ASN A 429 11.91 -8.90 -21.20
N ARG A 430 12.66 -8.32 -22.14
CA ARG A 430 13.76 -9.00 -22.83
C ARG A 430 14.90 -9.34 -21.89
N GLU A 431 15.27 -8.42 -20.99
CA GLU A 431 16.23 -8.68 -19.90
C GLU A 431 15.76 -9.86 -19.06
N SER A 432 14.54 -9.81 -18.53
CA SER A 432 14.00 -10.84 -17.65
C SER A 432 13.98 -12.22 -18.32
N GLN A 433 13.69 -12.27 -19.62
CA GLN A 433 13.79 -13.50 -20.42
C GLN A 433 15.23 -14.04 -20.48
N ILE A 434 16.20 -13.18 -20.80
CA ILE A 434 17.62 -13.56 -20.92
C ILE A 434 18.18 -13.96 -19.55
N ARG A 435 17.83 -13.21 -18.50
CA ARG A 435 18.21 -13.48 -17.10
C ARG A 435 17.67 -14.82 -16.64
N ARG A 436 16.38 -15.10 -16.88
CA ARG A 436 15.77 -16.39 -16.52
C ARG A 436 16.45 -17.57 -17.22
N ALA A 437 16.76 -17.43 -18.51
CA ALA A 437 17.50 -18.46 -19.24
C ALA A 437 18.92 -18.65 -18.68
N PHE A 438 19.60 -17.56 -18.31
CA PHE A 438 20.91 -17.61 -17.66
C PHE A 438 20.84 -18.33 -16.30
N ASP A 439 19.93 -17.92 -15.42
CA ASP A 439 19.77 -18.46 -14.07
C ASP A 439 19.33 -19.92 -14.08
N ALA A 440 18.57 -20.36 -15.10
CA ALA A 440 18.20 -21.78 -15.27
C ALA A 440 19.41 -22.70 -15.51
N HIS A 441 20.52 -22.15 -16.01
CA HIS A 441 21.78 -22.86 -16.20
C HIS A 441 22.84 -22.50 -15.15
N ASP A 442 22.52 -21.63 -14.19
CA ASP A 442 23.41 -21.28 -13.08
C ASP A 442 23.36 -22.36 -11.99
N GLN A 443 24.36 -23.25 -12.01
CA GLN A 443 24.51 -24.32 -11.02
C GLN A 443 25.05 -23.83 -9.67
N SER A 444 25.46 -22.56 -9.55
CA SER A 444 26.05 -22.01 -8.33
C SER A 444 25.01 -21.51 -7.32
N GLY A 445 23.72 -21.63 -7.63
CA GLY A 445 22.64 -21.16 -6.76
C GLY A 445 22.48 -19.63 -6.76
N GLY A 446 22.82 -18.95 -7.86
CA GLY A 446 22.71 -17.50 -8.02
C GLY A 446 24.02 -16.73 -7.94
N GLY A 447 25.17 -17.39 -8.07
CA GLY A 447 26.50 -16.79 -8.12
C GLY A 447 26.78 -16.01 -9.41
N GLY A 448 25.92 -16.11 -10.43
CA GLY A 448 25.96 -15.22 -11.59
C GLY A 448 26.96 -15.63 -12.67
N PHE A 449 27.27 -16.92 -12.78
CA PHE A 449 28.12 -17.47 -13.83
C PHE A 449 27.60 -18.82 -14.35
N ILE A 450 27.91 -19.14 -15.61
CA ILE A 450 27.50 -20.37 -16.31
C ILE A 450 28.68 -20.97 -17.09
N SER A 451 28.57 -22.24 -17.52
CA SER A 451 29.59 -22.86 -18.39
C SER A 451 29.51 -22.35 -19.83
N VAL A 452 30.59 -22.52 -20.59
CA VAL A 452 30.64 -22.18 -22.01
C VAL A 452 29.61 -22.98 -22.83
N GLU A 453 29.34 -24.24 -22.48
CA GLU A 453 28.32 -25.05 -23.14
C GLU A 453 26.91 -24.50 -22.91
N ALA A 454 26.60 -24.10 -21.67
CA ALA A 454 25.32 -23.49 -21.31
C ALA A 454 25.10 -22.16 -22.05
N PHE A 455 26.15 -21.34 -22.14
CA PHE A 455 26.11 -20.09 -22.91
C PHE A 455 25.69 -20.30 -24.37
N HIS A 456 26.25 -21.31 -25.05
CA HIS A 456 25.87 -21.64 -26.43
C HIS A 456 24.42 -22.12 -26.56
N GLN A 457 23.84 -22.69 -25.50
CA GLN A 457 22.41 -23.07 -25.46
C GLN A 457 21.54 -21.82 -25.31
N ILE A 458 21.88 -20.94 -24.36
CA ILE A 458 21.12 -19.70 -24.08
C ILE A 458 21.06 -18.78 -25.29
N ILE A 459 22.18 -18.55 -25.98
CA ILE A 459 22.19 -17.67 -27.17
C ILE A 459 21.28 -18.21 -28.29
N LYS A 460 21.15 -19.54 -28.41
CA LYS A 460 20.24 -20.15 -29.38
C LYS A 460 18.78 -20.07 -28.92
N GLU A 461 18.52 -20.41 -27.66
CA GLU A 461 17.20 -20.39 -27.05
C GLU A 461 16.57 -19.00 -27.13
N VAL A 462 17.34 -17.98 -26.72
CA VAL A 462 16.87 -16.60 -26.63
C VAL A 462 17.04 -15.86 -27.97
N ARG A 463 17.54 -16.52 -29.02
CA ARG A 463 17.73 -16.01 -30.39
C ARG A 463 18.65 -14.79 -30.46
N ILE A 464 19.84 -14.91 -29.86
CA ILE A 464 20.89 -13.90 -29.85
C ILE A 464 21.97 -14.32 -30.87
N ASN A 465 22.24 -13.48 -31.86
CA ASN A 465 23.24 -13.70 -32.90
C ASN A 465 24.49 -12.86 -32.63
N LEU A 466 25.44 -13.41 -31.86
CA LEU A 466 26.69 -12.73 -31.54
C LEU A 466 27.72 -12.82 -32.67
N PRO A 467 28.45 -11.73 -32.98
CA PRO A 467 29.64 -11.78 -33.82
C PRO A 467 30.70 -12.71 -33.24
N ARG A 468 31.45 -13.39 -34.12
CA ARG A 468 32.46 -14.39 -33.72
C ARG A 468 33.48 -13.85 -32.71
N GLU A 469 33.94 -12.62 -32.90
CA GLU A 469 34.90 -11.95 -32.01
C GLU A 469 34.37 -11.83 -30.57
N LYS A 470 33.08 -11.53 -30.40
CA LYS A 470 32.44 -11.39 -29.09
C LYS A 470 32.23 -12.73 -28.39
N VAL A 471 31.95 -13.79 -29.17
CA VAL A 471 31.89 -15.16 -28.65
C VAL A 471 33.26 -15.61 -28.17
N GLU A 472 34.31 -15.39 -28.96
CA GLU A 472 35.68 -15.74 -28.59
C GLU A 472 36.16 -14.94 -27.36
N GLN A 473 35.74 -13.69 -27.22
CA GLN A 473 36.02 -12.86 -26.04
C GLN A 473 35.35 -13.40 -24.77
N LEU A 474 34.05 -13.68 -24.81
CA LEU A 474 33.30 -14.19 -23.67
C LEU A 474 33.77 -15.59 -23.26
N CYS A 475 34.06 -16.46 -24.23
CA CYS A 475 34.53 -17.82 -24.01
C CYS A 475 36.06 -17.92 -23.75
N SER A 476 36.74 -16.80 -23.53
CA SER A 476 38.18 -16.81 -23.22
C SER A 476 38.48 -17.39 -21.84
N THR A 477 37.46 -17.40 -20.96
CA THR A 477 37.44 -18.06 -19.66
C THR A 477 36.54 -19.31 -19.71
N ASP A 478 36.80 -20.29 -18.84
CA ASP A 478 36.02 -21.55 -18.77
C ASP A 478 34.56 -21.35 -18.28
N PHE A 479 34.21 -20.12 -17.87
CA PHE A 479 32.89 -19.72 -17.42
C PHE A 479 32.54 -18.34 -17.96
N ILE A 480 31.23 -18.08 -18.09
CA ILE A 480 30.67 -16.81 -18.54
C ILE A 480 30.02 -16.10 -17.35
N VAL A 481 30.41 -14.87 -17.09
CA VAL A 481 29.83 -14.03 -16.03
C VAL A 481 28.66 -13.21 -16.58
N TRP A 482 27.55 -13.13 -15.83
CA TRP A 482 26.35 -12.39 -16.23
C TRP A 482 26.67 -10.96 -16.67
N ASN A 483 27.43 -10.22 -15.86
CA ASN A 483 27.73 -8.82 -16.12
C ASN A 483 28.47 -8.64 -17.46
N GLU A 484 29.42 -9.51 -17.78
CA GLU A 484 30.18 -9.43 -19.04
C GLU A 484 29.30 -9.76 -20.25
N PHE A 485 28.52 -10.83 -20.15
CA PHE A 485 27.56 -11.20 -21.19
C PHE A 485 26.54 -10.08 -21.41
N TRP A 486 26.04 -9.49 -20.33
CA TRP A 486 25.08 -8.40 -20.38
C TRP A 486 25.65 -7.14 -21.04
N GLN A 487 26.89 -6.75 -20.74
CA GLN A 487 27.55 -5.63 -21.42
C GLN A 487 27.65 -5.86 -22.94
N VAL A 488 27.97 -7.08 -23.36
CA VAL A 488 27.99 -7.42 -24.80
C VAL A 488 26.61 -7.28 -25.43
N LEU A 489 25.54 -7.63 -24.72
CA LEU A 489 24.16 -7.46 -25.21
C LEU A 489 23.74 -6.01 -25.34
N LEU A 490 24.19 -5.13 -24.43
CA LEU A 490 23.92 -3.69 -24.51
C LEU A 490 24.59 -3.04 -25.73
N ASP A 491 25.71 -3.59 -26.22
CA ASP A 491 26.40 -3.12 -27.41
C ASP A 491 25.92 -3.77 -28.73
N LEU A 492 25.10 -4.83 -28.63
CA LEU A 492 24.63 -5.63 -29.77
C LEU A 492 23.32 -5.05 -30.35
N ASP A 493 23.24 -4.94 -31.67
CA ASP A 493 22.06 -4.41 -32.37
C ASP A 493 20.78 -5.24 -32.11
N LYS A 494 19.63 -4.58 -32.05
CA LYS A 494 18.32 -5.23 -31.84
C LYS A 494 17.99 -6.28 -32.91
N SER A 495 18.42 -6.08 -34.16
CA SER A 495 18.25 -7.05 -35.26
C SER A 495 18.99 -8.36 -35.02
N LEU A 496 20.04 -8.33 -34.19
CA LEU A 496 20.83 -9.49 -33.79
C LEU A 496 20.38 -10.06 -32.43
N GLY A 497 19.24 -9.61 -31.91
CA GLY A 497 18.72 -10.03 -30.61
C GLY A 497 19.38 -9.36 -29.41
N GLY A 498 20.20 -8.33 -29.65
CA GLY A 498 20.81 -7.47 -28.63
C GLY A 498 19.90 -6.31 -28.20
N LEU A 499 20.44 -5.43 -27.36
CA LEU A 499 19.71 -4.36 -26.69
C LEU A 499 20.21 -2.97 -27.02
N LYS A 500 21.16 -2.81 -27.95
CA LYS A 500 21.73 -1.51 -28.31
C LYS A 500 20.65 -0.50 -28.66
N ASP A 501 20.66 0.63 -27.96
CA ASP A 501 19.83 1.77 -28.27
C ASP A 501 20.70 2.97 -28.73
N PRO A 502 20.58 3.37 -30.01
CA PRO A 502 21.35 4.48 -30.56
C PRO A 502 20.91 5.85 -30.04
N THR A 503 19.76 5.95 -29.35
CA THR A 503 19.25 7.24 -28.82
C THR A 503 19.85 7.62 -27.47
N GLY A 504 20.49 6.68 -26.76
CA GLY A 504 21.04 6.91 -25.41
C GLY A 504 19.97 7.11 -24.33
N LEU A 505 18.69 6.87 -24.66
CA LEU A 505 17.54 6.94 -23.76
C LEU A 505 17.05 5.56 -23.34
N MET A 506 17.84 4.50 -23.66
CA MET A 506 17.71 3.09 -23.29
C MET A 506 16.71 2.91 -22.16
N GLY A 507 15.52 2.37 -22.41
CA GLY A 507 14.54 1.96 -21.39
C GLY A 507 14.19 2.99 -20.30
N LYS A 508 14.50 4.28 -20.51
CA LYS A 508 14.26 5.33 -19.54
C LYS A 508 12.77 5.65 -19.52
N GLU A 509 12.13 5.33 -18.42
CA GLU A 509 10.72 5.65 -18.24
C GLU A 509 10.58 7.01 -17.59
N VAL A 510 9.74 7.85 -18.18
CA VAL A 510 9.38 9.15 -17.62
C VAL A 510 7.87 9.23 -17.58
N PHE A 511 7.33 9.32 -16.38
CA PHE A 511 5.90 9.42 -16.15
C PHE A 511 5.60 10.36 -14.99
N HIS A 512 4.31 10.62 -14.78
CA HIS A 512 3.85 11.47 -13.68
C HIS A 512 3.07 10.65 -12.68
N LEU A 513 3.41 10.83 -11.41
CA LEU A 513 2.61 10.38 -10.28
C LEU A 513 1.98 11.58 -9.59
N TYR A 514 0.87 11.34 -8.92
CA TYR A 514 0.14 12.32 -8.14
C TYR A 514 -0.01 11.80 -6.72
N HIS A 515 0.33 12.63 -5.75
CA HIS A 515 0.27 12.29 -4.33
C HIS A 515 -0.76 13.16 -3.63
N PHE A 516 -1.77 12.53 -3.04
CA PHE A 516 -2.78 13.17 -2.23
C PHE A 516 -2.60 12.81 -0.76
N ASN A 517 -2.36 13.81 0.10
CA ASN A 517 -2.05 13.57 1.51
C ASN A 517 -3.27 13.51 2.44
N GLY A 518 -4.45 14.02 2.04
CA GLY A 518 -5.68 13.96 2.83
C GLY A 518 -5.74 14.80 4.12
N ILE A 519 -4.63 15.39 4.58
CA ILE A 519 -4.56 16.06 5.90
C ILE A 519 -5.26 17.42 5.86
N ALA A 520 -6.32 17.59 6.63
CA ALA A 520 -6.88 18.90 6.99
C ALA A 520 -6.79 19.14 8.50
N LYS A 521 -5.58 19.38 9.00
CA LYS A 521 -5.37 19.77 10.39
C LYS A 521 -5.27 21.29 10.50
N SER A 522 -6.30 21.93 11.04
CA SER A 522 -6.09 23.20 11.75
C SER A 522 -5.48 22.85 13.11
N ILE A 523 -4.26 23.30 13.43
CA ILE A 523 -3.73 23.18 14.80
C ILE A 523 -4.59 24.08 15.70
N VAL A 524 -5.65 23.52 16.27
CA VAL A 524 -6.44 24.17 17.32
C VAL A 524 -6.42 23.25 18.52
N ASN A 525 -5.30 23.23 19.24
CA ASN A 525 -5.30 22.79 20.63
C ASN A 525 -5.07 24.01 21.51
N GLY A 526 -6.11 24.34 22.28
CA GLY A 526 -6.15 25.47 23.18
C GLY A 526 -5.12 25.36 24.30
N SER A 527 -4.23 26.34 24.35
CA SER A 527 -3.71 26.93 25.57
C SER A 527 -3.31 28.36 25.18
N GLN A 528 -3.76 29.33 25.97
CA GLN A 528 -3.61 30.77 25.73
C GLN A 528 -2.25 31.15 25.14
N ALA A 529 -2.24 31.77 23.96
CA ALA A 529 -1.11 32.57 23.48
C ALA A 529 -1.61 33.69 22.56
N SER A 530 -2.42 34.59 23.13
CA SER A 530 -2.56 35.94 22.59
C SER A 530 -1.29 36.74 22.90
N SER A 531 -0.17 36.46 22.22
CA SER A 531 1.01 37.33 22.15
C SER A 531 2.13 36.78 21.24
N SER A 532 1.91 36.72 19.93
CA SER A 532 2.95 36.96 18.90
C SER A 532 2.32 36.72 17.53
N GLY A 533 2.53 37.64 16.59
CA GLY A 533 1.93 37.63 15.25
C GLY A 533 2.52 36.56 14.32
N HIS A 534 2.47 35.30 14.72
CA HIS A 534 2.69 34.16 13.83
C HIS A 534 1.34 33.53 13.51
N GLU A 535 0.91 33.68 12.25
CA GLU A 535 -0.20 32.93 11.68
C GLU A 535 0.08 31.44 11.90
N ILE A 536 -0.83 30.75 12.59
CA ILE A 536 -0.76 29.29 12.74
C ILE A 536 -0.97 28.71 11.34
N PRO A 537 -0.02 27.94 10.77
CA PRO A 537 -0.19 27.40 9.43
C PRO A 537 -1.37 26.43 9.41
N ILE A 538 -2.41 26.78 8.67
CA ILE A 538 -3.55 25.90 8.41
C ILE A 538 -3.04 24.76 7.50
N GLN A 539 -2.91 23.54 8.03
CA GLN A 539 -2.61 22.39 7.17
C GLN A 539 -3.88 22.04 6.40
N ARG A 540 -3.81 22.21 5.08
CA ARG A 540 -4.86 21.83 4.14
C ARG A 540 -4.43 20.60 3.34
N PRO A 541 -5.39 19.82 2.79
CA PRO A 541 -5.06 18.72 1.91
C PRO A 541 -4.28 19.26 0.71
N ARG A 542 -3.33 18.47 0.22
CA ARG A 542 -2.48 18.82 -0.92
C ARG A 542 -2.47 17.70 -1.95
N LEU A 543 -2.45 18.10 -3.21
CA LEU A 543 -2.22 17.24 -4.35
C LEU A 543 -0.89 17.64 -5.00
N THR A 544 0.12 16.80 -4.86
CA THR A 544 1.47 17.05 -5.39
C THR A 544 1.68 16.25 -6.66
N LYS A 545 2.10 16.90 -7.75
CA LYS A 545 2.47 16.23 -8.99
C LYS A 545 3.98 15.95 -8.98
N LEU A 546 4.35 14.69 -9.12
CA LEU A 546 5.73 14.24 -9.21
C LEU A 546 6.04 13.79 -10.63
N LYS A 547 7.11 14.32 -11.21
CA LYS A 547 7.76 13.77 -12.39
C LYS A 547 8.73 12.68 -11.94
N VAL A 548 8.44 11.44 -12.33
CA VAL A 548 9.26 10.27 -12.00
C VAL A 548 10.08 9.89 -13.23
N THR A 549 11.36 9.65 -13.03
CA THR A 549 12.30 9.17 -14.03
C THR A 549 12.94 7.89 -13.51
N VAL A 550 12.72 6.78 -14.21
CA VAL A 550 13.27 5.47 -13.85
C VAL A 550 14.34 5.12 -14.89
N PRO A 551 15.62 5.03 -14.49
CA PRO A 551 16.65 4.50 -15.38
C PRO A 551 16.45 2.99 -15.53
N PRO A 552 16.92 2.38 -16.62
CA PRO A 552 16.86 0.93 -16.76
C PRO A 552 17.62 0.22 -15.64
N ARG A 553 17.08 -0.93 -15.24
CA ARG A 553 17.62 -1.76 -14.14
C ARG A 553 19.12 -2.03 -14.28
N TRP A 554 19.60 -2.20 -15.52
CA TRP A 554 20.97 -2.57 -15.85
C TRP A 554 21.98 -1.44 -16.04
N THR A 555 21.58 -0.17 -15.96
CA THR A 555 22.56 0.92 -16.07
C THR A 555 23.47 0.93 -14.83
N PRO A 556 24.81 1.04 -14.93
CA PRO A 556 25.68 1.12 -13.75
C PRO A 556 25.33 2.34 -12.88
N GLU A 557 25.42 2.22 -11.55
CA GLU A 557 25.12 3.32 -10.61
C GLU A 557 25.94 4.59 -10.91
N GLU A 558 27.14 4.44 -11.45
CA GLU A 558 28.05 5.54 -11.82
C GLU A 558 27.54 6.41 -12.98
N PHE A 559 26.70 5.88 -13.87
CA PHE A 559 26.08 6.66 -14.95
C PHE A 559 24.96 7.58 -14.45
N THR A 560 24.43 7.33 -13.25
CA THR A 560 23.44 8.19 -12.61
C THR A 560 24.05 9.29 -11.75
N VAL A 561 25.34 9.20 -11.40
CA VAL A 561 26.04 10.17 -10.52
C VAL A 561 26.97 11.13 -11.30
N ASN A 562 27.33 10.80 -12.55
CA ASN A 562 28.28 11.60 -13.33
C ASN A 562 27.63 12.50 -14.40
N LEU A 563 27.16 13.66 -13.96
CA LEU A 563 27.32 14.89 -14.74
C LEU A 563 28.22 15.81 -13.89
N PRO A 564 29.46 16.12 -14.33
CA PRO A 564 30.38 16.91 -13.51
C PRO A 564 29.80 18.31 -13.28
N PRO A 565 30.03 18.93 -12.10
CA PRO A 565 29.87 20.37 -11.96
C PRO A 565 30.95 21.01 -12.82
N MET A 566 30.59 21.67 -13.93
CA MET A 566 31.58 22.34 -14.77
C MET A 566 32.28 23.42 -13.95
N ALA A 567 33.59 23.24 -13.81
CA ALA A 567 34.52 24.21 -13.27
C ALA A 567 34.39 25.54 -14.05
N SER A 568 34.41 26.63 -13.29
CA SER A 568 34.52 28.00 -13.80
C SER A 568 35.72 28.14 -14.74
N SER A 569 35.48 28.29 -16.04
CA SER A 569 36.46 28.85 -16.96
C SER A 569 35.89 30.11 -17.61
N SER A 570 36.66 31.18 -17.41
CA SER A 570 36.51 32.50 -18.00
C SER A 570 36.42 32.44 -19.52
N GLY A 571 35.60 33.32 -20.08
CA GLY A 571 35.07 33.21 -21.44
C GLY A 571 36.04 33.47 -22.57
N THR A 572 35.61 33.05 -23.77
CA THR A 572 35.66 33.82 -25.01
C THR A 572 34.63 33.25 -25.99
N ASN A 573 33.91 34.14 -26.66
CA ASN A 573 32.83 33.88 -27.62
C ASN A 573 33.29 33.07 -28.84
N GLU A 574 32.55 32.01 -29.21
CA GLU A 574 32.25 31.70 -30.61
C GLU A 574 30.89 31.00 -30.74
N SER A 575 30.13 31.41 -31.75
CA SER A 575 28.77 31.02 -32.07
C SER A 575 28.72 29.72 -32.88
N SER A 576 28.05 28.68 -32.36
CA SER A 576 27.59 27.55 -33.18
C SER A 576 26.29 26.97 -32.62
N ASN A 577 25.27 26.89 -33.47
CA ASN A 577 24.00 26.21 -33.22
C ASN A 577 24.23 24.80 -32.66
N SER A 578 23.87 24.57 -31.40
CA SER A 578 23.73 23.24 -30.83
C SER A 578 22.41 23.14 -30.09
N THR A 579 21.71 22.05 -30.39
CA THR A 579 20.46 21.56 -29.82
C THR A 579 20.49 21.75 -28.29
N GLN A 580 19.51 22.48 -27.74
CA GLN A 580 19.35 22.62 -26.28
C GLN A 580 19.18 21.24 -25.65
N VAL A 581 20.28 20.66 -25.16
CA VAL A 581 20.24 19.52 -24.24
C VAL A 581 19.75 20.09 -22.92
N SER A 582 18.46 19.88 -22.64
CA SER A 582 17.82 20.26 -21.39
C SER A 582 18.61 19.70 -20.20
N ILE A 583 19.17 20.59 -19.39
CA ILE A 583 19.93 20.29 -18.17
C ILE A 583 19.01 19.45 -17.24
N PRO A 584 19.42 18.27 -16.76
CA PRO A 584 18.63 17.50 -15.81
C PRO A 584 18.47 18.30 -14.51
N GLN A 585 17.24 18.54 -14.08
CA GLN A 585 16.97 19.14 -12.76
C GLN A 585 17.54 18.21 -11.67
N PRO A 586 18.14 18.77 -10.60
CA PRO A 586 18.70 17.98 -9.51
C PRO A 586 17.60 17.18 -8.82
N ALA A 587 17.86 15.90 -8.58
CA ALA A 587 16.94 14.99 -7.90
C ALA A 587 16.51 15.57 -6.54
N GLN A 588 15.20 15.68 -6.32
CA GLN A 588 14.65 16.06 -5.02
C GLN A 588 14.40 14.80 -4.16
N HIS A 589 14.50 14.96 -2.84
CA HIS A 589 14.29 13.87 -1.88
C HIS A 589 13.17 14.20 -0.89
N ALA A 590 12.29 13.22 -0.67
CA ALA A 590 11.26 13.22 0.35
C ALA A 590 10.98 11.75 0.73
N PRO A 591 10.46 11.44 1.94
CA PRO A 591 10.17 10.06 2.34
C PRO A 591 9.29 9.28 1.35
N LEU A 592 8.36 9.97 0.66
CA LEU A 592 7.55 9.36 -0.40
C LEU A 592 8.40 8.78 -1.55
N VAL A 593 9.53 9.43 -1.89
CA VAL A 593 10.44 8.97 -2.95
C VAL A 593 11.03 7.61 -2.59
N ASP A 594 11.29 7.36 -1.30
CA ASP A 594 11.82 6.08 -0.84
C ASP A 594 10.76 4.97 -0.98
N CYS A 595 9.48 5.26 -0.75
CA CYS A 595 8.37 4.35 -1.08
C CYS A 595 8.28 4.09 -2.60
N ILE A 596 8.38 5.14 -3.43
CA ILE A 596 8.35 4.99 -4.90
C ILE A 596 9.47 4.07 -5.37
N ARG A 597 10.66 4.17 -4.77
CA ARG A 597 11.82 3.34 -5.09
C ARG A 597 11.64 1.85 -4.77
N THR A 598 10.71 1.49 -3.89
CA THR A 598 10.42 0.06 -3.65
C THR A 598 9.60 -0.59 -4.77
N ARG A 599 8.89 0.22 -5.57
CA ARG A 599 8.18 -0.22 -6.79
C ARG A 599 8.97 0.01 -8.07
N TRP A 600 9.63 1.16 -8.19
CA TRP A 600 10.50 1.51 -9.31
C TRP A 600 11.92 1.75 -8.79
N PRO A 601 12.75 0.70 -8.71
CA PRO A 601 14.13 0.82 -8.25
C PRO A 601 14.85 1.95 -8.98
N ARG A 602 15.64 2.73 -8.22
CA ARG A 602 16.45 3.83 -8.76
C ARG A 602 15.66 5.01 -9.36
N ALA A 603 14.35 5.07 -9.11
CA ALA A 603 13.54 6.22 -9.49
C ALA A 603 14.11 7.53 -8.92
N VAL A 604 14.13 8.55 -9.77
CA VAL A 604 14.40 9.95 -9.46
C VAL A 604 13.10 10.72 -9.59
N CYS A 605 12.72 11.45 -8.55
CA CYS A 605 11.48 12.21 -8.50
C CYS A 605 11.78 13.71 -8.40
N ASN A 606 11.01 14.51 -9.13
CA ASN A 606 11.02 15.98 -9.05
C ASN A 606 9.57 16.49 -8.98
N TRP A 607 9.33 17.57 -8.26
CA TRP A 607 8.05 18.23 -8.11
C TRP A 607 8.25 19.76 -7.99
N ASP A 608 7.18 20.49 -8.27
CA ASP A 608 7.13 21.93 -8.08
C ASP A 608 6.33 22.25 -6.80
N GLY A 609 6.77 23.27 -6.06
CA GLY A 609 6.11 23.71 -4.82
C GLY A 609 6.51 22.92 -3.58
N ASP A 610 5.55 22.72 -2.67
CA ASP A 610 5.78 22.03 -1.40
C ASP A 610 6.17 20.57 -1.59
N ALA A 611 7.05 20.06 -0.72
CA ALA A 611 7.40 18.66 -0.69
C ALA A 611 6.17 17.76 -0.38
N PRO A 612 6.05 16.60 -1.05
CA PRO A 612 5.00 15.63 -0.74
C PRO A 612 5.18 15.15 0.70
N SER A 613 4.14 15.28 1.52
CA SER A 613 4.18 14.90 2.94
C SER A 613 3.39 13.63 3.19
N ILE A 614 4.08 12.59 3.60
CA ILE A 614 3.49 11.35 4.13
C ILE A 614 3.59 11.27 5.66
N VAL A 615 4.15 12.30 6.30
CA VAL A 615 4.36 12.41 7.75
C VAL A 615 3.61 13.63 8.27
#